data_AF-A0A937WL47-F1
#
_entry.id   AF-A0A937WL47-F1
#
_cell.length_a   1.000
_cell.length_b   1.000
_cell.length_c   1.000
_cell.angle_alpha   90.00
_cell.angle_beta   90.00
_cell.angle_gamma   90.00
#
_symmetry.space_group_name_H-M   'P 1'
#
loop_
_entity.id
_entity.type
_entity.pdbx_description
1 polymer ?
#
loop_
_entity_poly.entity_id
_entity_poly.type
_entity_poly.pdbx_seq_one_letter_code
_entity_poly.pdbx_strand_id
1 'polypeptide(L)'
;MKWLLNNFWLKIAALILSVSCWFYVKEVLNREQHRLNKENVSSEILISKKVAVQLVLEGIPQEGFKVIKEKIAIKPESIFIVGPKEAIEDTAFIRTFPISISGFSKTFTKKVELVSFKEGISLKNGFVEVTIPIEKSP
;
A
#
# COMPACT_ATOMS: atom_id res chain seq x y z
N MET A 1 -60.22 -3.88 39.41
CA MET A 1 -58.73 -3.93 39.50
C MET A 1 -58.15 -5.27 40.02
N LYS A 2 -58.92 -6.37 40.18
CA LYS A 2 -58.39 -7.67 40.66
C LYS A 2 -57.57 -8.47 39.61
N TRP A 3 -57.66 -8.13 38.32
CA TRP A 3 -56.93 -8.80 37.23
C TRP A 3 -55.42 -8.49 37.20
N LEU A 4 -55.00 -7.31 37.69
CA LEU A 4 -53.58 -6.95 37.77
C LEU A 4 -52.86 -7.64 38.93
N LEU A 5 -53.59 -7.96 40.01
CA LEU A 5 -53.05 -8.59 41.22
C LEU A 5 -52.98 -10.11 41.13
N ASN A 6 -53.77 -10.73 40.24
CA ASN A 6 -53.70 -12.18 40.03
C ASN A 6 -52.47 -12.52 39.18
N ASN A 7 -51.65 -13.46 39.65
CA ASN A 7 -50.37 -13.84 39.02
C ASN A 7 -49.35 -12.70 38.95
N PHE A 8 -49.46 -11.68 39.80
CA PHE A 8 -48.53 -10.55 39.84
C PHE A 8 -47.07 -11.01 40.03
N TRP A 9 -46.87 -12.03 40.87
CA TRP A 9 -45.57 -12.65 41.11
C TRP A 9 -44.96 -13.31 39.87
N LEU A 10 -45.80 -13.94 39.04
CA LEU A 10 -45.37 -14.60 37.80
C LEU A 10 -44.85 -13.58 36.77
N LYS A 11 -45.45 -12.39 36.74
CA LYS A 11 -45.03 -11.29 35.85
C LYS A 11 -43.68 -10.71 36.27
N ILE A 12 -43.45 -10.57 37.58
CA ILE A 12 -42.16 -10.12 38.12
C ILE A 12 -41.07 -11.16 37.80
N ALA A 13 -41.35 -12.45 37.99
CA ALA A 13 -40.40 -13.51 37.66
C ALA A 13 -40.05 -13.52 36.15
N ALA A 14 -41.04 -13.36 35.28
CA ALA A 14 -40.82 -13.25 33.84
C ALA A 14 -40.01 -12.00 33.45
N LEU A 15 -40.23 -10.88 34.13
CA LEU A 15 -39.47 -9.64 33.90
C LEU A 15 -37.99 -9.83 34.28
N ILE A 16 -37.72 -10.45 35.44
CA ILE A 16 -36.35 -10.74 35.89
C ILE A 16 -35.65 -11.70 34.92
N LEU A 17 -36.34 -12.75 34.47
CA LEU A 17 -35.80 -13.72 33.52
C LEU A 17 -35.47 -13.05 32.18
N SER A 18 -36.34 -12.17 31.70
CA SER A 18 -36.13 -11.40 30.46
C SER A 18 -34.91 -10.49 30.57
N VAL A 19 -34.77 -9.73 31.66
CA VAL A 19 -33.62 -8.85 31.89
C VAL A 19 -32.31 -9.65 32.00
N SER A 20 -32.35 -10.80 32.68
CA SER A 20 -31.19 -11.69 32.82
C SER A 20 -30.78 -12.30 31.47
N CYS A 21 -31.75 -12.74 30.68
CA CYS A 21 -31.53 -13.25 29.34
C CYS A 21 -30.99 -12.15 28.41
N TRP A 22 -31.55 -10.94 28.47
CA TRP A 22 -31.05 -9.78 27.72
C TRP A 22 -29.60 -9.46 28.09
N PHE A 23 -29.25 -9.49 29.39
CA PHE A 23 -27.87 -9.26 29.84
C PHE A 23 -26.93 -10.38 29.37
N TYR A 24 -27.36 -11.65 29.45
CA TYR A 24 -26.57 -12.79 28.97
C TYR A 24 -26.30 -12.71 27.46
N VAL A 25 -27.33 -12.44 26.66
CA VAL A 25 -27.20 -12.26 25.20
C VAL A 25 -26.34 -11.05 24.89
N LYS A 26 -26.54 -9.91 25.57
CA LYS A 26 -25.74 -8.70 25.37
C LYS A 26 -24.27 -8.94 25.68
N GLU A 27 -23.97 -9.64 26.76
CA GLU A 27 -22.60 -10.00 27.16
C GLU A 27 -21.94 -10.94 26.13
N VAL A 28 -22.66 -11.95 25.64
CA VAL A 28 -22.17 -12.84 24.58
C VAL A 28 -21.93 -12.08 23.27
N LEU A 29 -22.87 -11.24 22.83
CA LEU A 29 -22.73 -10.42 21.62
C LEU A 29 -21.57 -9.42 21.74
N ASN A 30 -21.41 -8.79 22.90
CA ASN A 30 -20.31 -7.87 23.16
C ASN A 30 -18.94 -8.57 23.10
N ARG A 31 -18.84 -9.80 23.65
CA ARG A 31 -17.63 -10.63 23.56
C ARG A 31 -17.28 -11.00 22.11
N GLU A 32 -18.26 -11.37 21.29
CA GLU A 32 -18.02 -11.67 19.87
C GLU A 32 -17.57 -10.43 19.09
N GLN A 33 -18.20 -9.27 19.33
CA GLN A 33 -17.77 -8.03 18.68
C GLN A 33 -16.33 -7.65 19.04
N HIS A 34 -15.92 -7.84 20.30
CA HIS A 34 -14.54 -7.61 20.74
C HIS A 34 -13.52 -8.62 20.17
N ARG A 35 -13.90 -9.88 19.90
CA ARG A 35 -13.04 -10.85 19.23
C ARG A 35 -12.83 -10.51 17.75
N LEU A 36 -13.90 -10.17 17.05
CA LEU A 36 -13.85 -9.79 15.63
C LEU A 36 -13.03 -8.52 15.39
N ASN A 37 -13.09 -7.54 16.31
CA ASN A 37 -12.24 -6.35 16.27
C ASN A 37 -10.78 -6.63 16.63
N LYS A 38 -10.46 -7.71 17.36
CA LYS A 38 -9.07 -8.03 17.71
C LYS A 38 -8.35 -8.80 16.60
N GLU A 39 -9.08 -9.50 15.75
CA GLU A 39 -8.51 -10.25 14.60
C GLU A 39 -8.45 -9.44 13.30
N ASN A 40 -9.26 -8.38 13.13
CA ASN A 40 -9.30 -7.58 11.91
C ASN A 40 -8.74 -6.14 12.04
N VAL A 41 -8.13 -5.78 13.16
CA VAL A 41 -7.53 -4.44 13.33
C VAL A 41 -6.00 -4.55 13.16
N SER A 42 -5.60 -5.02 11.97
CA SER A 42 -4.52 -4.33 11.28
C SER A 42 -5.19 -3.31 10.38
N SER A 43 -5.73 -2.25 10.99
CA SER A 43 -6.16 -1.06 10.26
C SER A 43 -4.90 -0.37 9.77
N GLU A 44 -4.19 -0.99 8.83
CA GLU A 44 -3.04 -0.37 8.17
C GLU A 44 -3.54 0.90 7.54
N ILE A 45 -3.14 2.03 8.14
CA ILE A 45 -3.45 3.33 7.61
C ILE A 45 -2.72 3.41 6.26
N LEU A 46 -3.49 3.28 5.19
CA LEU A 46 -2.98 3.45 3.84
C LEU A 46 -2.77 4.94 3.59
N ILE A 47 -1.54 5.29 3.22
CA ILE A 47 -1.19 6.65 2.83
C ILE A 47 -0.78 6.67 1.36
N SER A 48 -0.91 7.84 0.74
CA SER A 48 -0.36 8.13 -0.59
C SER A 48 0.83 9.07 -0.43
N LYS A 49 1.98 8.69 -0.97
CA LYS A 49 3.20 9.50 -0.92
C LYS A 49 3.78 9.66 -2.33
N LYS A 50 4.27 10.86 -2.63
CA LYS A 50 5.02 11.13 -3.85
C LYS A 50 6.50 10.79 -3.63
N VAL A 51 7.05 9.91 -4.45
CA VAL A 51 8.45 9.45 -4.37
C VAL A 51 9.17 9.68 -5.69
N ALA A 52 10.48 9.90 -5.61
CA ALA A 52 11.31 10.12 -6.80
C ALA A 52 11.63 8.79 -7.50
N VAL A 53 11.80 8.82 -8.82
CA VAL A 53 12.20 7.65 -9.61
C VAL A 53 13.72 7.59 -9.71
N GLN A 54 14.32 6.49 -9.29
CA GLN A 54 15.74 6.23 -9.40
C GLN A 54 16.00 5.21 -10.51
N LEU A 55 16.84 5.61 -11.46
CA LEU A 55 17.21 4.78 -12.59
C LEU A 55 18.24 3.72 -12.19
N VAL A 56 18.03 2.48 -12.64
CA VAL A 56 18.99 1.38 -12.52
C VAL A 56 19.51 1.03 -13.91
N LEU A 57 20.79 1.27 -14.15
CA LEU A 57 21.48 0.94 -15.41
C LEU A 57 22.41 -0.25 -15.19
N GLU A 58 22.43 -1.16 -16.15
CA GLU A 58 23.30 -2.34 -16.13
C GLU A 58 24.13 -2.48 -17.40
N GLY A 59 25.37 -2.92 -17.23
CA GLY A 59 26.33 -3.09 -18.32
C GLY A 59 27.06 -1.81 -18.72
N ILE A 60 27.80 -1.89 -19.82
CA ILE A 60 28.69 -0.84 -20.31
C ILE A 60 28.29 -0.51 -21.76
N PRO A 61 28.18 0.77 -22.14
CA PRO A 61 27.98 1.16 -23.53
C PRO A 61 29.02 0.55 -24.48
N GLN A 62 28.75 0.64 -25.78
CA GLN A 62 29.74 0.24 -26.79
C GLN A 62 31.09 0.93 -26.54
N GLU A 63 32.20 0.24 -26.84
CA GLU A 63 33.54 0.82 -26.71
C GLU A 63 33.66 2.17 -27.43
N GLY A 64 34.26 3.15 -26.75
CA GLY A 64 34.34 4.52 -27.24
C GLY A 64 33.08 5.36 -27.02
N PHE A 65 32.08 4.87 -26.27
CA PHE A 65 30.88 5.63 -25.91
C PHE A 65 30.68 5.72 -24.40
N LYS A 66 30.02 6.78 -23.94
CA LYS A 66 29.65 7.00 -22.53
C LYS A 66 28.22 7.50 -22.39
N VAL A 67 27.58 7.15 -21.28
CA VAL A 67 26.29 7.72 -20.89
C VAL A 67 26.53 9.09 -20.26
N ILE A 68 25.82 10.12 -20.74
CA ILE A 68 25.85 11.46 -20.14
C ILE A 68 24.80 11.51 -19.03
N LYS A 69 25.21 11.20 -17.80
CA LYS A 69 24.31 11.07 -16.64
C LYS A 69 23.48 12.34 -16.39
N GLU A 70 24.05 13.49 -16.66
CA GLU A 70 23.47 14.81 -16.44
C GLU A 70 22.33 15.14 -17.43
N LYS A 71 22.29 14.45 -18.57
CA LYS A 71 21.29 14.64 -19.63
C LYS A 71 20.20 13.56 -19.65
N ILE A 72 20.23 12.61 -18.71
CA ILE A 72 19.19 11.57 -18.61
C ILE A 72 17.86 12.24 -18.29
N ALA A 73 16.83 11.93 -19.07
CA ALA A 73 15.48 12.43 -18.85
C ALA A 73 14.54 11.28 -18.45
N ILE A 74 13.80 11.46 -17.35
CA ILE A 74 12.83 10.48 -16.84
C ILE A 74 11.46 11.15 -16.81
N LYS A 75 10.45 10.55 -17.43
CA LYS A 75 9.08 11.08 -17.47
C LYS A 75 8.07 10.02 -17.03
N PRO A 76 7.32 10.25 -15.93
CA PRO A 76 7.51 11.30 -14.92
C PRO A 76 8.73 11.04 -14.01
N GLU A 77 9.36 12.10 -13.48
CA GLU A 77 10.49 11.99 -12.53
C GLU A 77 10.07 11.52 -11.12
N SER A 78 8.77 11.58 -10.83
CA SER A 78 8.21 11.19 -9.55
C SER A 78 6.81 10.62 -9.73
N ILE A 79 6.45 9.68 -8.86
CA ILE A 79 5.18 8.96 -8.92
C ILE A 79 4.55 8.86 -7.54
N PHE A 80 3.24 8.60 -7.51
CA PHE A 80 2.52 8.33 -6.28
C PHE A 80 2.50 6.84 -6.00
N ILE A 81 2.90 6.48 -4.78
CA ILE A 81 2.79 5.13 -4.22
C ILE A 81 1.75 5.14 -3.11
N VAL A 82 0.99 4.05 -3.02
CA VAL A 82 -0.09 3.84 -2.04
C VAL A 82 0.17 2.54 -1.29
N GLY A 83 0.01 2.56 0.02
CA GLY A 83 0.34 1.39 0.86
C GLY A 83 0.40 1.75 2.34
N PRO A 84 0.75 0.78 3.19
CA PRO A 84 0.77 0.97 4.64
C PRO A 84 1.73 2.08 5.05
N LYS A 85 1.34 2.92 6.02
CA LYS A 85 2.16 4.02 6.53
C LYS A 85 3.58 3.56 6.87
N GLU A 86 3.70 2.47 7.62
CA GLU A 86 4.99 1.89 8.03
C GLU A 86 5.86 1.45 6.84
N ALA A 87 5.26 1.02 5.73
CA ALA A 87 5.99 0.61 4.54
C ALA A 87 6.50 1.83 3.73
N ILE A 88 5.71 2.91 3.68
CA ILE A 88 5.92 4.07 2.80
C ILE A 88 6.65 5.24 3.47
N GLU A 89 6.54 5.39 4.79
CA GLU A 89 7.10 6.52 5.54
C GLU A 89 8.60 6.68 5.29
N ASP A 90 9.35 5.57 5.33
CA ASP A 90 10.80 5.53 5.07
C ASP A 90 11.19 5.46 3.59
N THR A 91 10.20 5.42 2.68
CA THR A 91 10.46 5.30 1.24
C THR A 91 10.68 6.67 0.62
N ALA A 92 11.90 6.95 0.17
CA ALA A 92 12.24 8.21 -0.51
C ALA A 92 12.18 8.09 -2.05
N PHE A 93 12.54 6.92 -2.59
CA PHE A 93 12.64 6.68 -4.02
C PHE A 93 12.12 5.30 -4.40
N ILE A 94 11.79 5.14 -5.67
CA ILE A 94 11.44 3.88 -6.30
C ILE A 94 12.37 3.59 -7.47
N ARG A 95 12.81 2.35 -7.62
CA ARG A 95 13.76 1.97 -8.66
C ARG A 95 13.03 1.53 -9.93
N THR A 96 13.61 1.84 -11.09
CA THR A 96 13.20 1.22 -12.34
C THR A 96 13.65 -0.24 -12.39
N PHE A 97 13.01 -1.04 -13.23
CA PHE A 97 13.58 -2.30 -13.67
C PHE A 97 14.93 -2.03 -14.35
N PRO A 98 15.95 -2.88 -14.15
CA PRO A 98 17.27 -2.64 -14.71
C PRO A 98 17.22 -2.45 -16.24
N ILE A 99 17.85 -1.38 -16.71
CA ILE A 99 17.99 -1.10 -18.14
C ILE A 99 19.40 -1.47 -18.57
N SER A 100 19.51 -2.51 -19.40
CA SER A 100 20.78 -2.84 -20.04
C SER A 100 21.17 -1.77 -21.06
N ILE A 101 22.36 -1.21 -20.90
CA ILE A 101 23.00 -0.27 -21.83
C ILE A 101 24.12 -0.95 -22.64
N SER A 102 24.24 -2.27 -22.53
CA SER A 102 25.32 -3.06 -23.15
C SER A 102 25.30 -2.93 -24.67
N GLY A 103 26.40 -2.46 -25.25
CA GLY A 103 26.57 -2.35 -26.71
C GLY A 103 25.80 -1.21 -27.39
N PHE A 104 25.16 -0.32 -26.63
CA PHE A 104 24.51 0.85 -27.21
C PHE A 104 25.54 1.94 -27.55
N SER A 105 25.42 2.51 -28.76
CA SER A 105 26.24 3.63 -29.27
C SER A 105 25.42 4.86 -29.66
N LYS A 106 24.09 4.82 -29.47
CA LYS A 106 23.18 5.93 -29.78
C LYS A 106 22.24 6.18 -28.63
N THR A 107 21.84 7.44 -28.47
CA THR A 107 20.74 7.83 -27.59
C THR A 107 19.49 7.03 -27.91
N PHE A 108 18.82 6.53 -26.88
CA PHE A 108 17.57 5.81 -27.03
C PHE A 108 16.59 6.20 -25.93
N THR A 109 15.31 6.00 -26.23
CA THR A 109 14.21 6.19 -25.30
C THR A 109 13.50 4.86 -25.11
N LYS A 110 13.23 4.49 -23.87
CA LYS A 110 12.57 3.24 -23.52
C LYS A 110 11.55 3.46 -22.42
N LYS A 111 10.38 2.84 -22.58
CA LYS A 111 9.37 2.71 -21.52
C LYS A 111 9.79 1.55 -20.61
N VAL A 112 9.92 1.82 -19.31
CA VAL A 112 10.45 0.90 -18.32
C VAL A 112 9.53 0.82 -17.12
N GLU A 113 9.38 -0.40 -16.62
CA GLU A 113 8.58 -0.71 -15.44
C GLU A 113 9.29 -0.29 -14.15
N LEU A 114 8.52 0.01 -13.12
CA LEU A 114 9.02 0.30 -11.78
C LEU A 114 8.97 -0.96 -10.94
N VAL A 115 10.01 -1.19 -10.15
CA VAL A 115 10.08 -2.35 -9.24
C VAL A 115 9.48 -1.94 -7.90
N SER A 116 8.42 -2.63 -7.49
CA SER A 116 7.93 -2.54 -6.11
C SER A 116 8.81 -3.42 -5.23
N PHE A 117 9.36 -2.84 -4.15
CA PHE A 117 10.34 -3.49 -3.28
C PHE A 117 9.77 -3.96 -1.94
N LYS A 118 8.51 -3.63 -1.63
CA LYS A 118 7.80 -4.03 -0.41
C LYS A 118 6.41 -4.55 -0.76
N GLU A 119 5.99 -5.59 -0.05
CA GLU A 119 4.62 -6.09 -0.11
C GLU A 119 3.63 -5.01 0.36
N GLY A 120 2.44 -4.99 -0.24
CA GLY A 120 1.40 -4.01 0.09
C GLY A 120 1.58 -2.61 -0.51
N ILE A 121 2.67 -2.32 -1.24
CA ILE A 121 2.81 -1.06 -1.99
C ILE A 121 2.26 -1.22 -3.41
N SER A 122 1.27 -0.39 -3.73
CA SER A 122 0.68 -0.25 -5.06
C SER A 122 1.13 1.03 -5.75
N LEU A 123 1.40 0.91 -7.04
CA LEU A 123 1.85 1.96 -7.94
C LEU A 123 0.66 2.50 -8.73
N LYS A 124 0.37 3.81 -8.64
CA LYS A 124 -0.69 4.39 -9.48
C LYS A 124 -0.34 4.34 -10.97
N ASN A 125 0.95 4.50 -11.29
CA ASN A 125 1.52 4.40 -12.63
C ASN A 125 2.83 3.61 -12.56
N GLY A 126 2.81 2.35 -13.00
CA GLY A 126 3.95 1.43 -12.90
C GLY A 126 5.01 1.57 -13.99
N PHE A 127 4.92 2.58 -14.86
CA PHE A 127 5.82 2.75 -16.00
C PHE A 127 6.33 4.19 -16.09
N VAL A 128 7.58 4.34 -16.51
CA VAL A 128 8.23 5.61 -16.82
C VAL A 128 8.89 5.53 -18.18
N GLU A 129 8.95 6.66 -18.88
CA GLU A 129 9.73 6.80 -20.10
C GLU A 129 11.10 7.36 -19.74
N VAL A 130 12.16 6.66 -20.13
CA VAL A 130 13.55 7.03 -19.85
C VAL A 130 14.28 7.27 -21.15
N THR A 131 14.85 8.45 -21.31
CA THR A 131 15.76 8.79 -22.41
C THR A 131 17.19 8.77 -21.90
N ILE A 132 18.01 7.88 -22.46
CA ILE A 132 19.41 7.68 -22.09
C ILE A 132 20.29 8.24 -23.22
N PRO A 133 20.94 9.39 -23.01
CA PRO A 133 21.85 9.96 -23.99
C PRO A 133 23.19 9.25 -23.95
N ILE A 134 23.63 8.80 -25.13
CA ILE A 134 24.92 8.14 -25.33
C ILE A 134 25.71 8.94 -26.35
N GLU A 135 26.88 9.39 -25.93
CA GLU A 135 27.79 10.21 -26.73
C GLU A 135 29.15 9.52 -26.83
N LYS A 136 29.92 9.86 -27.87
CA LYS A 136 31.27 9.35 -28.04
C LYS A 136 32.13 9.83 -26.86
N SER A 137 32.84 8.91 -26.22
CA SER A 137 33.82 9.28 -25.21
C SER A 137 34.96 10.04 -25.91
N PRO A 138 35.34 11.23 -25.39
CA PRO A 138 36.52 11.94 -25.88
C PRO A 138 37.79 11.15 -25.60
#